data_AF-A0A2I0V8Q6-F1
#
_entry.id   AF-A0A2I0V8Q6-F1
#
_cell.length_a   1.000
_cell.length_b   1.000
_cell.length_c   1.000
_cell.angle_alpha   90.00
_cell.angle_beta   90.00
_cell.angle_gamma   90.00
#
_symmetry.space_group_name_H-M   'P 1'
#
loop_
_entity.id
_entity.type
_entity.pdbx_description
1 polymer ?
#
loop_
_entity_poly.entity_id
_entity_poly.type
_entity_poly.pdbx_seq_one_letter_code
_entity_poly.pdbx_strand_id
1 'polypeptide(L)'
;MSRHSWKDQATQPKIKYFTQVKARPPTFVAFLTGKAQLSDTDIRFLIKSLKEDFNLGGIPIRIMQRSIPRKTAANSSSNNNKNSSSKVHKKLKSD
;
A
#
# COMPACT_ATOMS: atom_id res chain seq x y z
N MET A 1 19.91 20.42 22.52
CA MET A 1 19.69 20.14 21.09
C MET A 1 18.55 19.13 20.95
N SER A 2 17.62 19.39 20.02
CA SER A 2 16.35 18.70 19.68
C SER A 2 15.74 17.68 20.68
N ARG A 3 14.74 18.13 21.45
CA ARG A 3 13.80 17.30 22.23
C ARG A 3 12.43 17.21 21.53
N HIS A 4 12.40 16.82 20.27
CA HIS A 4 11.15 16.59 19.53
C HIS A 4 11.30 15.40 18.58
N SER A 5 10.62 14.29 18.86
CA SER A 5 10.00 13.44 17.83
C SER A 5 8.94 12.53 18.46
N TRP A 6 8.05 13.10 19.27
CA TRP A 6 6.87 12.40 19.78
C TRP A 6 5.69 12.50 18.78
N LYS A 7 5.93 13.13 17.62
CA LYS A 7 4.93 13.46 16.59
C LYS A 7 5.22 12.93 15.18
N ASP A 8 6.39 12.36 14.90
CA ASP A 8 6.62 11.64 13.64
C ASP A 8 6.09 10.19 13.66
N GLN A 9 5.64 9.73 14.85
CA GLN A 9 4.90 8.47 15.04
C GLN A 9 3.50 8.47 14.41
N ALA A 10 3.07 9.56 13.76
CA ALA A 10 1.87 9.63 12.94
C ALA A 10 2.20 9.14 11.51
N THR A 11 2.21 7.86 11.15
CA THR A 11 1.52 6.70 11.68
C THR A 11 2.38 5.52 11.25
N GLN A 12 3.22 4.94 12.13
CA GLN A 12 3.94 3.72 11.73
C GLN A 12 2.92 2.68 11.25
N PRO A 13 3.13 2.06 10.08
CA PRO A 13 2.21 1.05 9.55
C PRO A 13 2.20 -0.15 10.48
N LYS A 14 1.09 -0.36 11.20
CA LYS A 14 0.92 -1.55 12.04
C LYS A 14 0.15 -2.61 11.26
N ILE A 15 0.68 -3.82 11.24
CA ILE A 15 -0.01 -5.00 10.69
C ILE A 15 -1.10 -5.40 11.69
N LYS A 16 -2.36 -5.43 11.24
CA LYS A 16 -3.48 -5.91 12.04
C LYS A 16 -3.57 -7.43 11.99
N TYR A 17 -3.50 -7.96 10.79
CA TYR A 17 -3.53 -9.39 10.52
C TYR A 17 -2.85 -9.67 9.19
N PHE A 18 -2.43 -10.92 9.04
CA PHE A 18 -1.69 -11.42 7.91
C PHE A 18 -2.28 -12.76 7.51
N THR A 19 -2.52 -12.97 6.21
CA THR A 19 -3.21 -14.18 5.73
C THR A 19 -2.67 -14.64 4.39
N GLN A 20 -2.64 -15.95 4.19
CA GLN A 20 -2.29 -16.55 2.90
C GLN A 20 -3.51 -16.57 1.99
N VAL A 21 -3.39 -15.98 0.79
CA VAL A 21 -4.48 -15.90 -0.19
C VAL A 21 -4.33 -16.88 -1.35
N LYS A 22 -3.11 -17.34 -1.63
CA LYS A 22 -2.83 -18.32 -2.70
C LYS A 22 -1.72 -19.29 -2.28
N ALA A 23 -1.85 -20.53 -2.74
CA ALA A 23 -0.91 -21.60 -2.42
C ALA A 23 0.36 -21.60 -3.28
N ARG A 24 0.26 -21.32 -4.58
CA ARG A 24 1.40 -21.39 -5.53
C ARG A 24 1.46 -20.17 -6.45
N PRO A 25 2.55 -19.38 -6.42
CA PRO A 25 3.52 -19.30 -5.32
C PRO A 25 2.84 -18.82 -4.02
N PRO A 26 3.33 -19.21 -2.82
CA PRO A 26 2.77 -18.76 -1.54
C PRO A 26 2.66 -17.24 -1.51
N THR A 27 1.41 -16.75 -1.51
CA THR A 27 1.12 -15.32 -1.54
C THR A 27 0.36 -14.94 -0.30
N PHE A 28 0.90 -13.97 0.43
CA PHE A 28 0.31 -13.44 1.64
C PHE A 28 -0.16 -12.00 1.46
N VAL A 29 -1.17 -11.61 2.22
CA VAL A 29 -1.66 -10.24 2.29
C VAL A 29 -1.53 -9.75 3.73
N ALA A 30 -0.78 -8.65 3.90
CA ALA A 30 -0.70 -7.89 5.14
C ALA A 30 -1.77 -6.79 5.14
N PHE A 31 -2.64 -6.80 6.14
CA PHE A 31 -3.62 -5.75 6.33
C PHE A 31 -3.09 -4.74 7.35
N LEU A 32 -2.87 -3.51 6.89
CA LEU A 32 -2.26 -2.44 7.66
C LEU A 32 -3.30 -1.43 8.14
N THR A 33 -3.00 -0.77 9.25
CA THR A 33 -3.72 0.42 9.69
C THR A 33 -3.05 1.71 9.18
N GLY A 34 -3.85 2.66 8.72
CA GLY A 34 -3.36 3.98 8.28
C GLY A 34 -3.05 4.03 6.79
N LYS A 35 -2.41 5.12 6.33
CA LYS A 35 -2.05 5.33 4.92
C LYS A 35 -0.61 4.90 4.59
N ALA A 36 0.18 4.55 5.60
CA ALA A 36 1.57 4.15 5.44
C ALA A 36 1.67 2.69 4.96
N GLN A 37 2.68 2.44 4.13
CA GLN A 37 3.09 1.12 3.67
C GLN A 37 4.29 0.65 4.50
N LEU A 38 4.45 -0.66 4.71
CA LEU A 38 5.65 -1.23 5.33
C LEU A 38 6.90 -0.87 4.51
N SER A 39 8.01 -0.66 5.21
CA SER A 39 9.29 -0.46 4.54
C SER A 39 9.76 -1.76 3.88
N ASP A 40 10.60 -1.66 2.86
CA ASP A 40 11.15 -2.84 2.18
C ASP A 40 11.97 -3.72 3.13
N THR A 41 12.57 -3.13 4.16
CA THR A 41 13.31 -3.86 5.19
C THR A 41 12.38 -4.72 6.04
N ASP A 42 11.24 -4.17 6.46
CA ASP A 42 10.22 -4.93 7.22
C ASP A 42 9.67 -6.08 6.36
N ILE A 43 9.38 -5.83 5.08
CA ILE A 43 8.91 -6.87 4.15
C ILE A 43 9.94 -7.98 4.02
N ARG A 44 11.23 -7.65 3.84
CA ARG A 44 12.31 -8.65 3.76
C ARG A 44 12.44 -9.46 5.05
N PHE A 45 12.32 -8.80 6.21
CA PHE A 45 12.32 -9.46 7.50
C PHE A 45 11.16 -10.47 7.59
N LEU A 46 9.93 -10.06 7.27
CA LEU A 46 8.78 -10.97 7.26
C LEU A 46 8.97 -12.16 6.30
N ILE A 47 9.50 -11.92 5.10
CA ILE A 47 9.78 -13.00 4.13
C ILE A 47 10.79 -13.98 4.71
N LYS A 48 11.85 -13.49 5.34
CA LYS A 48 12.89 -14.33 5.94
C LYS A 48 12.31 -15.17 7.08
N SER A 49 11.59 -14.55 8.02
CA SER A 49 10.94 -15.28 9.13
C SER A 49 9.98 -16.35 8.63
N LEU A 50 9.11 -16.05 7.65
CA LEU A 50 8.20 -17.04 7.08
C LEU A 50 8.93 -18.20 6.38
N LYS A 51 10.10 -17.95 5.78
CA LYS A 51 10.90 -19.01 5.17
C LYS A 51 11.50 -19.93 6.21
N GLU A 52 12.01 -19.36 7.30
CA GLU A 52 12.64 -20.09 8.40
C GLU A 52 11.61 -20.88 9.21
N ASP A 53 10.50 -20.25 9.60
CA ASP A 53 9.48 -20.86 10.46
C ASP A 53 8.75 -22.03 9.78
N PHE A 54 8.50 -21.93 8.47
CA PHE A 54 7.76 -22.94 7.70
C PHE A 54 8.65 -23.80 6.80
N ASN A 55 9.98 -23.68 6.91
CA ASN A 55 10.97 -24.39 6.07
C ASN A 55 10.70 -24.24 4.56
N LEU A 56 10.27 -23.05 4.11
CA LEU A 56 9.91 -22.76 2.70
C LEU A 56 11.15 -22.40 1.86
N GLY A 57 12.22 -23.18 2.00
CA GLY A 57 13.45 -23.03 1.23
C GLY A 57 13.19 -23.15 -0.28
N GLY A 58 13.83 -22.28 -1.08
CA GLY A 58 13.77 -22.35 -2.55
C GLY A 58 12.46 -21.87 -3.20
N ILE A 59 11.40 -21.60 -2.43
CA ILE A 59 10.11 -21.14 -2.97
C ILE A 59 10.03 -19.60 -2.90
N PRO A 60 9.64 -18.91 -3.98
CA PRO A 60 9.40 -17.47 -3.92
C PRO A 60 8.15 -17.17 -3.10
N ILE A 61 8.29 -16.37 -2.03
CA ILE A 61 7.17 -15.86 -1.23
C ILE A 61 6.79 -14.47 -1.73
N ARG A 62 5.50 -14.24 -1.93
CA ARG A 62 4.95 -12.94 -2.34
C ARG A 62 4.19 -12.31 -1.18
N ILE A 63 4.47 -11.04 -0.89
CA ILE A 63 3.72 -10.26 0.09
C ILE A 63 3.04 -9.10 -0.62
N MET A 64 1.72 -9.02 -0.49
CA MET A 64 0.91 -7.87 -0.86
C MET A 64 0.50 -7.12 0.39
N GLN A 65 0.30 -5.81 0.29
CA GLN A 65 -0.12 -5.00 1.42
C GLN A 65 -1.45 -4.32 1.08
N ARG A 66 -2.35 -4.26 2.05
CA ARG A 66 -3.63 -3.56 1.95
C ARG A 66 -3.78 -2.64 3.14
N SER A 67 -3.85 -1.34 2.87
CA SER A 67 -4.17 -0.34 3.89
C SER A 67 -5.68 -0.16 3.98
N ILE A 68 -6.22 -0.24 5.20
CA ILE A 68 -7.62 0.12 5.45
C ILE A 68 -7.63 1.61 5.78
N PRO A 69 -8.12 2.49 4.88
CA PRO A 69 -8.19 3.90 5.18
C PRO A 69 -9.13 4.09 6.37
N ARG A 70 -8.63 4.71 7.45
CA ARG A 70 -9.52 5.21 8.50
C ARG A 70 -10.36 6.30 7.85
N LYS A 71 -11.68 6.11 7.75
CA LYS A 71 -12.62 7.20 7.48
C LYS A 71 -12.52 8.16 8.66
N THR A 72 -11.66 9.17 8.55
CA THR A 72 -11.74 10.34 9.42
C THR A 72 -13.05 11.04 9.07
N ALA A 73 -13.94 11.21 10.05
CA ALA A 73 -15.21 11.92 9.89
C ALA A 73 -14.98 13.43 9.68
N ALA A 74 -14.34 13.79 8.56
CA ALA A 74 -14.09 15.16 8.16
C ALA A 74 -14.35 15.29 6.66
N ASN A 75 -15.38 16.08 6.35
CA ASN A 75 -15.76 16.53 5.03
C ASN A 75 -14.54 17.00 4.23
N SER A 76 -14.23 16.30 3.14
CA SER A 76 -13.52 16.91 2.02
C SER A 76 -14.19 16.45 0.74
N SER A 77 -15.05 17.32 0.22
CA SER A 77 -15.52 17.35 -1.16
C SER A 77 -14.30 17.37 -2.08
N SER A 78 -13.80 16.19 -2.46
CA SER A 78 -12.81 16.08 -3.52
C SER A 78 -13.53 16.31 -4.85
N ASN A 79 -13.61 17.59 -5.21
CA ASN A 79 -14.09 18.08 -6.49
C ASN A 79 -13.07 17.67 -7.56
N ASN A 80 -13.34 16.59 -8.28
CA ASN A 80 -12.53 16.14 -9.41
C ASN A 80 -12.81 17.03 -10.63
N ASN A 81 -12.29 18.26 -10.62
CA ASN A 81 -12.31 19.12 -11.80
C ASN A 81 -11.05 18.84 -12.64
N LYS A 82 -11.15 17.88 -13.56
CA LYS A 82 -10.13 17.64 -14.59
C LYS A 82 -10.25 18.74 -15.66
N ASN A 83 -9.64 19.89 -15.39
CA ASN A 83 -9.33 20.87 -16.42
C ASN A 83 -8.09 20.42 -17.18
N SER A 84 -8.28 19.75 -18.32
CA SER A 84 -7.28 19.70 -19.39
C SER A 84 -7.66 20.73 -20.45
N SER A 85 -7.16 21.96 -20.29
CA SER A 85 -6.98 22.86 -21.43
C SER A 85 -5.86 22.25 -22.30
N SER A 86 -6.13 21.75 -23.50
CA SER A 86 -6.05 22.56 -24.72
C SER A 86 -6.86 21.97 -25.89
N LYS A 87 -7.74 22.81 -26.48
CA LYS A 87 -7.80 23.18 -27.91
C LYS A 87 -6.79 22.44 -28.82
N VAL A 88 -7.05 21.95 -30.03
CA VAL A 88 -8.08 22.04 -31.09
C VAL A 88 -7.69 20.94 -32.09
N HIS A 89 -8.61 20.26 -32.78
CA HIS A 89 -8.51 20.05 -34.25
C HIS A 89 -9.86 19.61 -34.81
N LYS A 90 -10.26 20.33 -35.85
CA LYS A 90 -11.60 20.36 -36.46
C LYS A 90 -11.90 19.09 -37.25
N LYS A 91 -13.17 18.71 -37.14
CA LYS A 91 -13.97 17.88 -38.03
C LYS A 91 -13.66 18.17 -39.51
N LEU A 92 -13.13 17.19 -40.22
CA LEU A 92 -13.22 17.12 -41.68
C LEU A 92 -14.47 16.30 -42.02
N LYS A 93 -15.45 16.99 -42.59
CA LYS A 93 -16.48 16.40 -43.47
C LYS A 93 -16.08 16.80 -44.89
N SER A 94 -16.11 15.86 -45.83
CA SER A 94 -16.34 16.15 -47.25
C SER A 94 -16.66 14.85 -47.99
N ASP A 95 -17.85 14.87 -48.61
CA ASP A 95 -18.47 14.00 -49.62
C ASP A 95 -18.62 12.49 -49.38
#